data_AF-A0A9D0G9Y2-F1
#
_entry.id   AF-A0A9D0G9Y2-F1
#
_cell.length_a   1.000
_cell.length_b   1.000
_cell.length_c   1.000
_cell.angle_alpha   90.00
_cell.angle_beta   90.00
_cell.angle_gamma   90.00
#
_symmetry.space_group_name_H-M   'P 1'
#
loop_
_entity.id
_entity.type
_entity.pdbx_description
1 polymer ?
#
loop_
_entity_poly.entity_id
_entity_poly.type
_entity_poly.pdbx_seq_one_letter_code
_entity_poly.pdbx_strand_id
1 'polypeptide(L)'
;MKVRPGRERSLLAGVMALVVMVVGLVMMGGLGGRLGWFTFLWVLVGLGGAAASFYNAFSRRGLPLYEVDLEEDAGFCSQCGRPIGEGDRFCRHCGAPLR
;
A
#
# COMPACT_ATOMS: atom_id res chain seq x y z
N MET A 1 -16.63 11.04 -5.43
CA MET A 1 -15.45 10.57 -4.65
C MET A 1 -14.73 9.48 -5.45
N LYS A 2 -13.40 9.52 -5.57
CA LYS A 2 -12.62 8.47 -6.26
C LYS A 2 -12.17 7.44 -5.22
N VAL A 3 -12.68 6.22 -5.36
CA VAL A 3 -12.27 5.07 -4.56
C VAL A 3 -11.03 4.45 -5.20
N ARG A 4 -10.02 4.12 -4.41
CA ARG A 4 -8.73 3.58 -4.89
C ARG A 4 -8.35 2.29 -4.16
N PRO A 5 -7.52 1.41 -4.76
CA PRO A 5 -6.97 0.26 -4.04
C PRO A 5 -6.17 0.71 -2.80
N GLY A 6 -6.08 -0.16 -1.79
CA GLY A 6 -5.29 0.11 -0.58
C GLY A 6 -3.82 0.42 -0.91
N ARG A 7 -3.16 1.19 -0.04
CA ARG A 7 -1.76 1.63 -0.21
C ARG A 7 -0.82 0.44 -0.36
N GLU A 8 -0.96 -0.58 0.49
CA GLU A 8 -0.13 -1.78 0.44
C GLU A 8 -0.25 -2.53 -0.89
N ARG A 9 -1.50 -2.77 -1.34
CA ARG A 9 -1.76 -3.44 -2.62
C ARG A 9 -1.21 -2.64 -3.80
N SER A 10 -1.29 -1.31 -3.74
CA SER A 10 -0.76 -0.41 -4.77
C SER A 10 0.77 -0.41 -4.79
N LEU A 11 1.43 -0.46 -3.62
CA LEU A 11 2.88 -0.59 -3.51
C LEU A 11 3.36 -1.94 -4.06
N LEU A 12 2.73 -3.04 -3.64
CA LEU A 12 3.04 -4.37 -4.13
C LEU A 12 2.87 -4.47 -5.64
N ALA A 13 1.77 -3.95 -6.19
CA ALA A 13 1.55 -3.91 -7.63
C ALA A 13 2.62 -3.12 -8.38
N GLY A 14 3.04 -1.96 -7.86
CA GLY A 14 4.10 -1.14 -8.45
C GLY A 14 5.46 -1.84 -8.46
N VAL A 15 5.85 -2.46 -7.34
CA VAL A 15 7.10 -3.24 -7.24
C VAL A 15 7.06 -4.44 -8.19
N MET A 16 5.95 -5.18 -8.22
CA MET A 16 5.80 -6.33 -9.11
C MET A 16 5.89 -5.94 -10.59
N ALA A 17 5.32 -4.79 -10.98
CA ALA A 17 5.43 -4.29 -12.35
C ALA A 17 6.90 -4.03 -12.74
N LEU A 18 7.71 -3.46 -11.85
CA LEU A 18 9.14 -3.25 -12.08
C LEU A 18 9.91 -4.57 -12.14
N VAL A 19 9.61 -5.53 -11.26
CA VAL A 19 10.24 -6.85 -11.28
C VAL A 19 9.95 -7.57 -12.59
N VAL A 20 8.68 -7.62 -13.03
CA VAL A 20 8.30 -8.23 -14.31
C VAL A 20 8.98 -7.53 -15.48
N MET A 21 9.07 -6.21 -15.45
CA MET A 21 9.78 -5.44 -16.48
C MET A 21 11.25 -5.87 -16.56
N VAL A 22 11.96 -5.88 -15.43
CA VAL A 22 13.39 -6.23 -15.34
C VAL A 22 13.64 -7.69 -15.75
N VAL A 23 12.86 -8.63 -15.23
CA VAL A 23 12.97 -10.05 -15.60
C VAL A 23 12.73 -10.23 -17.10
N GLY A 24 11.69 -9.59 -17.64
CA GLY A 24 11.42 -9.61 -19.08
C GLY A 24 12.58 -9.07 -19.92
N LEU A 25 13.20 -7.97 -19.49
CA LEU A 25 14.39 -7.40 -20.15
C LEU A 25 15.58 -8.37 -20.12
N VAL A 26 15.84 -9.01 -18.98
CA VAL A 26 16.92 -10.02 -18.86
C VAL A 26 16.67 -11.20 -19.79
N MET A 27 15.43 -11.71 -19.85
CA MET A 27 15.06 -12.82 -20.74
C MET A 27 15.20 -12.45 -22.22
N MET A 28 14.75 -11.26 -22.62
CA MET A 28 14.87 -10.79 -23.99
C MET A 28 16.32 -10.52 -24.39
N GLY A 29 17.13 -10.00 -23.47
CA GLY A 29 18.57 -9.77 -23.69
C GLY A 29 19.37 -11.08 -23.80
N GLY A 30 18.98 -12.12 -23.05
CA GLY A 30 19.63 -13.43 -23.09
C GLY A 30 19.37 -14.24 -24.37
N LEU A 31 18.26 -13.98 -25.08
CA LEU A 31 17.87 -14.72 -26.28
C LEU A 31 18.37 -14.08 -27.60
N GLY A 32 19.43 -13.28 -27.55
CA GLY A 32 19.93 -12.53 -28.71
C GLY A 32 18.96 -11.46 -29.22
N GLY A 33 18.02 -11.02 -28.38
CA GLY A 33 16.99 -10.05 -28.74
C GLY A 33 17.61 -8.72 -29.15
N ARG A 34 17.38 -8.32 -30.40
CA ARG A 34 17.65 -6.95 -30.84
C ARG A 34 16.77 -6.01 -30.02
N LEU A 35 17.37 -4.93 -29.51
CA LEU A 35 16.68 -3.82 -28.86
C LEU A 35 15.74 -3.17 -29.89
N GLY A 36 14.55 -3.73 -30.01
CA GLY A 36 13.55 -3.39 -31.01
C GLY A 36 12.39 -2.63 -30.40
N TRP A 37 11.41 -2.31 -31.24
CA TRP A 37 10.21 -1.59 -30.82
C TRP A 37 9.45 -2.32 -29.68
N PHE A 38 9.51 -3.65 -29.67
CA PHE A 38 8.91 -4.49 -28.62
C PHE A 38 9.53 -4.23 -27.24
N THR A 39 10.87 -4.23 -27.14
CA THR A 39 11.55 -3.93 -25.87
C THR A 39 11.23 -2.52 -25.38
N PHE A 40 11.11 -1.56 -26.30
CA PHE A 40 10.73 -0.19 -25.95
C PHE A 40 9.30 -0.14 -25.38
N LEU A 41 8.34 -0.77 -26.05
CA LEU A 41 6.98 -0.88 -25.54
C LEU A 41 6.93 -1.57 -24.18
N TRP A 42 7.66 -2.66 -24.01
CA TRP A 42 7.72 -3.40 -22.75
C TRP A 42 8.16 -2.52 -21.59
N VAL A 43 9.20 -1.70 -21.81
CA VAL A 43 9.67 -0.71 -20.82
C VAL A 43 8.62 0.36 -20.56
N LEU A 44 7.98 0.91 -21.60
CA LEU A 44 6.94 1.93 -21.43
C LEU A 44 5.75 1.40 -20.61
N VAL A 45 5.31 0.17 -20.89
CA VAL A 45 4.22 -0.47 -20.14
C VAL A 45 4.63 -0.73 -18.69
N GLY A 46 5.84 -1.25 -18.46
CA GLY A 46 6.37 -1.51 -17.12
C GLY A 46 6.48 -0.22 -16.28
N LEU A 47 7.10 0.82 -16.84
CA LEU A 47 7.26 2.11 -16.16
C LEU A 47 5.92 2.82 -15.96
N GLY A 48 5.03 2.80 -16.96
CA GLY A 48 3.69 3.39 -16.86
C GLY A 48 2.84 2.70 -15.80
N GLY A 49 2.85 1.37 -15.77
CA GLY A 49 2.15 0.58 -14.75
C GLY A 49 2.68 0.83 -13.34
N ALA A 50 4.01 0.89 -13.19
CA ALA A 50 4.65 1.23 -11.91
C ALA A 50 4.29 2.65 -11.46
N ALA A 51 4.38 3.64 -12.36
CA ALA A 51 4.04 5.03 -12.06
C ALA A 51 2.58 5.20 -11.64
N ALA A 52 1.64 4.55 -12.33
CA ALA A 52 0.22 4.58 -11.96
C ALA A 52 -0.02 3.95 -10.59
N SER A 53 0.65 2.83 -10.30
CA SER A 53 0.54 2.11 -9.03
C SER A 53 1.11 2.94 -7.87
N PHE A 54 2.28 3.55 -8.04
CA PHE A 54 2.87 4.44 -7.04
C PHE A 54 2.08 5.73 -6.85
N TYR A 55 1.52 6.31 -7.91
CA TYR A 55 0.61 7.45 -7.78
C TYR A 55 -0.61 7.09 -6.91
N ASN A 56 -1.19 5.91 -7.10
CA ASN A 56 -2.29 5.44 -6.25
C ASN A 56 -1.86 5.21 -4.80
N ALA A 57 -0.65 4.69 -4.57
CA ALA A 57 -0.09 4.45 -3.24
C ALA A 57 0.20 5.75 -2.48
N PHE A 58 0.81 6.74 -3.13
CA PHE A 58 1.31 7.97 -2.48
C PHE A 58 0.40 9.19 -2.63
N SER A 59 -0.69 9.08 -3.39
CA SER A 59 -1.66 10.18 -3.47
C SER A 59 -2.24 10.47 -2.09
N ARG A 60 -2.40 11.76 -1.76
CA ARG A 60 -3.12 12.19 -0.54
C ARG A 60 -4.63 12.30 -0.75
N ARG A 61 -5.13 12.00 -1.97
CA ARG A 61 -6.55 12.16 -2.35
C ARG A 61 -7.22 10.80 -2.57
N GLY A 62 -8.42 10.63 -2.04
CA GLY A 62 -9.25 9.44 -2.21
C GLY A 62 -9.33 8.59 -0.95
N LEU A 63 -10.38 7.78 -0.86
CA LEU A 63 -10.60 6.85 0.24
C LEU A 63 -10.04 5.47 -0.16
N PRO A 64 -9.14 4.86 0.63
CA PRO A 64 -8.69 3.49 0.40
C PRO A 64 -9.85 2.51 0.65
N LEU A 65 -9.93 1.44 -0.15
CA LEU A 65 -11.00 0.43 -0.03
C LEU A 65 -10.89 -0.45 1.23
N TYR A 66 -9.67 -0.64 1.76
CA TYR A 66 -9.36 -1.52 2.88
C TYR A 66 -7.99 -1.15 3.45
N GLU A 67 -7.94 -0.24 4.41
CA GLU A 67 -6.83 -0.09 5.37
C GLU A 67 -7.49 -0.11 6.74
N VAL A 68 -7.64 -1.31 7.30
CA VAL A 68 -8.05 -1.49 8.69
C VAL A 68 -6.76 -1.64 9.46
N ASP A 69 -6.20 -0.52 9.90
CA ASP A 69 -5.26 -0.54 11.01
C ASP A 69 -6.09 -0.94 12.23
N LEU A 70 -6.09 -2.23 12.57
CA LEU A 70 -6.63 -2.71 13.83
C LEU A 70 -5.72 -2.11 14.90
N GLU A 71 -6.11 -0.96 15.44
CA GLU A 71 -5.60 -0.51 16.73
C GLU A 71 -5.92 -1.64 17.70
N GLU A 72 -4.89 -2.37 18.14
CA GLU A 72 -5.05 -3.45 19.10
C GLU A 72 -5.59 -2.83 20.39
N ASP A 73 -6.88 -3.07 20.66
CA ASP A 73 -7.50 -2.67 21.91
C ASP A 73 -6.77 -3.39 23.06
N ALA A 74 -6.12 -2.61 23.92
CA ALA A 74 -5.36 -3.11 25.07
C ALA A 74 -6.26 -3.64 26.20
N GLY A 75 -7.58 -3.54 26.04
CA GLY A 75 -8.58 -4.00 26.99
C GLY A 75 -9.77 -3.05 27.09
N PHE A 76 -10.43 -3.07 28.24
CA PHE A 76 -11.59 -2.22 28.55
C PHE A 76 -11.33 -1.37 29.79
N CYS A 77 -11.81 -0.13 29.77
CA CYS A 77 -11.75 0.75 30.94
C CYS A 77 -12.54 0.15 32.11
N SER A 78 -11.90 -0.01 33.26
CA SER A 78 -12.54 -0.55 34.48
C SER A 78 -13.65 0.35 35.06
N GLN A 79 -13.71 1.62 34.67
CA GLN A 79 -14.71 2.58 35.15
C GLN A 79 -15.96 2.65 34.28
N CYS A 80 -15.82 2.60 32.95
CA CYS A 80 -16.95 2.80 32.02
C CYS A 80 -17.18 1.64 31.04
N GLY A 81 -16.30 0.63 31.04
CA GLY A 81 -16.42 -0.57 30.21
C GLY A 81 -16.15 -0.36 28.71
N ARG A 82 -15.70 0.83 28.30
CA ARG A 82 -15.37 1.12 26.88
C ARG A 82 -13.95 0.66 26.54
N PRO A 83 -13.70 0.26 25.28
CA PRO A 83 -12.38 -0.17 24.84
C PRO A 83 -11.34 0.94 25.03
N ILE A 84 -10.11 0.54 25.32
CA ILE A 84 -8.95 1.42 25.50
C ILE A 84 -7.86 1.00 24.51
N GLY A 85 -7.21 1.98 23.89
CA GLY A 85 -6.10 1.71 22.98
C GLY A 85 -4.80 1.47 23.74
N GLU A 86 -3.87 0.73 23.13
CA GLU A 86 -2.51 0.60 23.67
C GLU A 86 -1.85 1.97 23.89
N GLY A 87 -1.33 2.19 25.10
CA GLY A 87 -0.64 3.42 25.49
C GLY A 87 -1.53 4.58 25.94
N ASP A 88 -2.85 4.41 25.98
CA ASP A 88 -3.75 5.42 26.56
C ASP A 88 -3.46 5.59 28.06
N ARG A 89 -3.08 6.80 28.48
CA ARG A 89 -2.90 7.15 29.91
C ARG A 89 -4.23 7.46 30.62
N PHE A 90 -5.24 7.83 29.84
CA PHE A 90 -6.57 8.20 30.31
C PHE A 90 -7.61 7.63 29.36
N CYS A 91 -8.77 7.22 29.88
CA CYS A 91 -9.88 6.79 29.05
C CYS A 91 -10.42 7.97 28.22
N ARG A 92 -10.39 7.84 26.89
CA ARG A 92 -10.90 8.87 25.95
C ARG A 92 -12.41 9.15 26.08
N HIS A 93 -13.14 8.29 26.79
CA HIS A 93 -14.59 8.42 26.96
C HIS A 93 -15.03 8.99 28.31
N CYS A 94 -14.42 8.56 29.42
CA CYS A 94 -14.82 9.02 30.75
C CYS A 94 -13.74 9.84 31.48
N GLY A 95 -12.53 9.94 30.92
CA GLY A 95 -11.41 10.69 31.50
C GLY A 95 -10.72 10.00 32.69
N ALA A 96 -11.15 8.80 33.08
CA ALA A 96 -10.52 8.06 34.17
C ALA A 96 -9.05 7.71 33.83
N PRO A 97 -8.12 7.82 34.79
CA PRO A 97 -6.74 7.39 34.58
C PRO A 97 -6.69 5.87 34.38
N LEU A 98 -5.93 5.45 33.36
CA LEU A 98 -5.66 4.05 33.08
C LEU A 98 -4.31 3.70 33.75
N ARG A 99 -4.27 2.57 34.45
CA ARG A 99 -3.06 2.08 35.13
C ARG A 99 -2.32 1.10 34.24
#